data_AF-A0AAN4T8U3-F1
#
_entry.id   AF-A0AAN4T8U3-F1
#
_cell.length_a   1.000
_cell.length_b   1.000
_cell.length_c   1.000
_cell.angle_alpha   90.00
_cell.angle_beta   90.00
_cell.angle_gamma   90.00
#
_symmetry.space_group_name_H-M   'P 1'
#
loop_
_entity.id
_entity.type
_entity.pdbx_description
1 polymer ?
#
loop_
_entity_poly.entity_id
_entity_poly.type
_entity_poly.pdbx_seq_one_letter_code
_entity_poly.pdbx_strand_id
1 'polypeptide(L)'
;MSLPQPLPYVPTADEIVPAMHYIISKYNAIRTQILQTTTPSTATFSNVILPLVNVENAVQGELAMIDMLQYGSPSLETQGAFDEARKLYLKASALWVADESFFRLLEAAREKPEFQALDAESKHWLEKELLEYRHAGHGILGHVELEEYQKRNMEIAELEREFQQNLAREAGGVWFTLEELNGVPGDELAKWRDSPAEANLTNEKHQQRKKFVPFANGGTLAVLTHAHSPQTRKRMFLEDNVKLKENMPLFEDIIRRRARQAQVLKYPSHAALRIERRMVKTTEWVKEFLRQLRATLCPYGRGEIAVLQRRRLDDLRARDQFRDREAGDSFPPWEKRYYERLVQREFEVDQLKISEFFPLERTATNMLGIFASLLNLRFDSIPSEKLTRDVVWHDTVRVFSVWDTKEDAFVGYLYFDLLWRENKYRGNQSVNIQCVFVPSLFHSRWPLLMTDTGLSTARWKQTIPFDDFNVFIPNSDPY
;
A
#
# COMPACT_ATOMS: atom_id res chain seq x y z
N MET A 1 -11.57 -16.18 -32.15
CA MET A 1 -10.37 -16.84 -31.56
C MET A 1 -10.67 -17.26 -30.13
N SER A 2 -10.35 -18.50 -29.77
CA SER A 2 -10.37 -18.99 -28.38
C SER A 2 -9.29 -18.28 -27.55
N LEU A 3 -9.51 -18.14 -26.24
CA LEU A 3 -8.50 -17.61 -25.33
C LEU A 3 -7.34 -18.62 -25.20
N PRO A 4 -6.07 -18.17 -25.07
CA PRO A 4 -4.91 -19.06 -24.93
C PRO A 4 -4.94 -19.89 -23.64
N GLN A 5 -5.52 -19.33 -22.57
CA GLN A 5 -5.85 -20.05 -21.33
C GLN A 5 -7.14 -19.47 -20.72
N PRO A 6 -7.87 -20.18 -19.85
CA PRO A 6 -9.00 -19.59 -19.13
C PRO A 6 -8.57 -18.36 -18.33
N LEU A 7 -9.42 -17.32 -18.30
CA LEU A 7 -9.25 -16.22 -17.36
C LEU A 7 -9.55 -16.73 -15.94
N PRO A 8 -8.86 -16.23 -14.89
CA PRO A 8 -9.15 -16.64 -13.54
C PRO A 8 -10.56 -16.22 -13.12
N TYR A 9 -11.19 -17.12 -12.37
CA TYR A 9 -12.53 -16.97 -11.85
C TYR A 9 -12.56 -15.93 -10.73
N VAL A 10 -13.55 -15.04 -10.75
CA VAL A 10 -13.84 -14.05 -9.71
C VAL A 10 -14.98 -14.60 -8.84
N PRO A 11 -14.71 -14.94 -7.57
CA PRO A 11 -15.74 -15.53 -6.70
C PRO A 11 -16.82 -14.52 -6.34
N THR A 12 -18.07 -14.99 -6.20
CA THR A 12 -19.17 -14.20 -5.65
C THR A 12 -19.00 -14.01 -4.14
N ALA A 13 -19.74 -13.09 -3.54
CA ALA A 13 -19.60 -12.77 -2.11
C ALA A 13 -19.84 -14.01 -1.21
N ASP A 14 -20.80 -14.86 -1.56
CA ASP A 14 -21.14 -16.10 -0.86
C ASP A 14 -20.13 -17.24 -1.08
N GLU A 15 -19.29 -17.16 -2.12
CA GLU A 15 -18.25 -18.15 -2.43
C GLU A 15 -16.92 -17.87 -1.71
N ILE A 16 -16.63 -16.62 -1.35
CA ILE A 16 -15.31 -16.20 -0.81
C ILE A 16 -14.94 -16.93 0.49
N VAL A 17 -15.86 -16.97 1.46
CA VAL A 17 -15.59 -17.62 2.75
C VAL A 17 -15.47 -19.15 2.60
N PRO A 18 -16.36 -19.85 1.87
CA PRO A 18 -16.18 -21.26 1.52
C PRO A 18 -14.88 -21.56 0.79
N ALA A 19 -14.49 -20.75 -0.20
CA ALA A 19 -13.23 -20.88 -0.92
C ALA A 19 -12.03 -20.77 0.03
N MET A 20 -12.05 -19.79 0.94
CA MET A 20 -11.00 -19.65 1.94
C MET A 20 -10.92 -20.87 2.89
N HIS A 21 -12.05 -21.41 3.32
CA HIS A 21 -12.07 -22.66 4.09
C HIS A 21 -11.47 -23.83 3.31
N TYR A 22 -11.77 -23.95 2.02
CA TYR A 22 -11.19 -24.95 1.14
C TYR A 22 -9.67 -24.81 1.05
N ILE A 23 -9.16 -23.59 0.78
CA ILE A 23 -7.72 -23.28 0.72
C ILE A 23 -7.03 -23.68 2.04
N ILE A 24 -7.56 -23.23 3.17
CA ILE A 24 -7.02 -23.57 4.50
C ILE A 24 -7.03 -25.10 4.72
N SER A 25 -8.09 -25.79 4.30
CA SER A 25 -8.18 -27.25 4.44
C SER A 25 -7.10 -27.99 3.66
N LYS A 26 -6.72 -27.49 2.46
CA LYS A 26 -5.63 -28.07 1.66
C LYS A 26 -4.29 -27.96 2.36
N TYR A 27 -3.96 -26.78 2.87
CA TYR A 27 -2.74 -26.57 3.66
C TYR A 27 -2.72 -27.43 4.92
N ASN A 28 -3.83 -27.50 5.65
CA ASN A 28 -3.93 -28.33 6.86
C ASN A 28 -3.74 -29.82 6.54
N ALA A 29 -4.42 -30.32 5.51
CA ALA A 29 -4.33 -31.72 5.11
C ALA A 29 -2.90 -32.13 4.75
N ILE A 30 -2.20 -31.33 3.94
CA ILE A 30 -0.82 -31.66 3.56
C ILE A 30 0.15 -31.56 4.74
N ARG A 31 -0.02 -30.57 5.62
CA ARG A 31 0.79 -30.44 6.85
C ARG A 31 0.59 -31.63 7.77
N THR A 32 -0.65 -32.05 7.99
CA THR A 32 -0.95 -33.26 8.79
C THR A 32 -0.33 -34.51 8.16
N GLN A 33 -0.45 -34.67 6.84
CA GLN A 33 0.16 -35.79 6.14
C GLN A 33 1.70 -35.82 6.30
N ILE A 34 2.37 -34.66 6.14
CA ILE A 34 3.83 -34.55 6.32
C ILE A 34 4.21 -35.00 7.74
N LEU A 35 3.52 -34.49 8.77
CA LEU A 35 3.80 -34.82 10.17
C LEU A 35 3.55 -36.30 10.51
N GLN A 36 2.62 -36.97 9.82
CA GLN A 36 2.33 -38.39 10.02
C GLN A 36 3.31 -39.32 9.29
N THR A 37 3.88 -38.87 8.17
CA THR A 37 4.67 -39.72 7.27
C THR A 37 6.18 -39.45 7.33
N THR A 38 6.58 -38.32 7.91
CA THR A 38 7.97 -37.86 7.93
C THR A 38 8.45 -37.69 9.36
N THR A 39 9.64 -38.22 9.64
CA THR A 39 10.36 -38.05 10.91
C THR A 39 11.58 -37.16 10.68
N PRO A 40 12.18 -36.55 11.73
CA PRO A 40 13.44 -35.80 11.58
C PRO A 40 14.54 -36.60 10.86
N SER A 41 14.65 -37.91 11.12
CA SER A 41 15.62 -38.78 10.43
C SER A 41 15.36 -38.95 8.93
N THR A 42 14.12 -38.82 8.48
CA THR A 42 13.70 -38.99 7.06
C THR A 42 13.34 -37.67 6.37
N ALA A 43 13.33 -36.55 7.09
CA ALA A 43 12.99 -35.22 6.56
C ALA A 43 13.97 -34.77 5.48
N THR A 44 13.44 -34.26 4.36
CA THR A 44 14.18 -33.69 3.23
C THR A 44 13.35 -32.57 2.62
N PHE A 45 13.93 -31.75 1.74
CA PHE A 45 13.15 -30.77 0.99
C PHE A 45 11.98 -31.41 0.20
N SER A 46 12.21 -32.58 -0.40
CA SER A 46 11.25 -33.24 -1.30
C SER A 46 10.00 -33.77 -0.58
N ASN A 47 10.10 -34.15 0.70
CA ASN A 47 8.95 -34.66 1.46
C ASN A 47 8.40 -33.68 2.50
N VAL A 48 9.10 -32.58 2.81
CA VAL A 48 8.62 -31.55 3.75
C VAL A 48 8.16 -30.27 3.04
N ILE A 49 8.97 -29.72 2.13
CA ILE A 49 8.68 -28.42 1.48
C ILE A 49 7.94 -28.60 0.17
N LEU A 50 8.45 -29.45 -0.73
CA LEU A 50 7.87 -29.60 -2.07
C LEU A 50 6.35 -29.90 -2.06
N PRO A 51 5.80 -30.72 -1.14
CA PRO A 51 4.37 -30.93 -1.08
C PRO A 51 3.58 -29.67 -0.67
N LEU A 52 4.15 -28.81 0.19
CA LEU A 52 3.56 -27.49 0.51
C LEU A 52 3.56 -26.57 -0.71
N VAL A 53 4.68 -26.51 -1.42
CA VAL A 53 4.81 -25.71 -2.65
C VAL A 53 3.78 -26.14 -3.69
N ASN A 54 3.54 -27.45 -3.82
CA ASN A 54 2.51 -27.97 -4.73
C ASN A 54 1.09 -27.53 -4.33
N VAL A 55 0.77 -27.51 -3.03
CA VAL A 55 -0.51 -26.99 -2.55
C VAL A 55 -0.60 -25.48 -2.82
N GLU A 56 0.44 -24.71 -2.51
CA GLU A 56 0.49 -23.27 -2.78
C GLU A 56 0.29 -22.97 -4.26
N ASN A 57 1.01 -23.65 -5.14
CA ASN A 57 0.87 -23.54 -6.59
C ASN A 57 -0.57 -23.84 -7.07
N ALA A 58 -1.24 -24.80 -6.43
CA ALA A 58 -2.61 -25.18 -6.78
C ALA A 58 -3.66 -24.14 -6.35
N VAL A 59 -3.43 -23.42 -5.23
CA VAL A 59 -4.43 -22.52 -4.63
C VAL A 59 -4.10 -21.03 -4.76
N GLN A 60 -2.86 -20.66 -5.10
CA GLN A 60 -2.40 -19.27 -5.09
C GLN A 60 -3.21 -18.35 -6.00
N GLY A 61 -3.71 -18.85 -7.15
CA GLY A 61 -4.56 -18.05 -8.03
C GLY A 61 -5.92 -17.68 -7.42
N GLU A 62 -6.53 -18.62 -6.71
CA GLU A 62 -7.81 -18.40 -6.03
C GLU A 62 -7.62 -17.50 -4.80
N LEU A 63 -6.57 -17.75 -4.02
CA LEU A 63 -6.18 -16.91 -2.89
C LEU A 63 -5.90 -15.45 -3.32
N ALA A 64 -5.12 -15.28 -4.38
CA ALA A 64 -4.77 -13.96 -4.90
C ALA A 64 -5.96 -13.22 -5.52
N MET A 65 -6.92 -13.93 -6.13
CA MET A 65 -8.17 -13.31 -6.58
C MET A 65 -9.00 -12.81 -5.39
N ILE A 66 -9.12 -13.62 -4.32
CA ILE A 66 -9.78 -13.19 -3.08
C ILE A 66 -9.08 -11.95 -2.50
N ASP A 67 -7.74 -11.96 -2.44
CA ASP A 67 -6.95 -10.83 -1.97
C ASP A 67 -7.10 -9.58 -2.84
N MET A 68 -7.23 -9.73 -4.16
CA MET A 68 -7.45 -8.62 -5.08
C MET A 68 -8.76 -7.89 -4.80
N LEU A 69 -9.81 -8.61 -4.36
CA LEU A 69 -11.12 -8.01 -4.07
C LEU A 69 -11.06 -6.97 -2.95
N GLN A 70 -10.02 -6.94 -2.11
CA GLN A 70 -9.82 -5.84 -1.16
C GLN A 70 -9.63 -4.47 -1.85
N TYR A 71 -9.18 -4.48 -3.11
CA TYR A 71 -8.94 -3.29 -3.91
C TYR A 71 -10.07 -3.02 -4.90
N GLY A 72 -10.51 -4.08 -5.59
CA GLY A 72 -11.44 -4.02 -6.70
C GLY A 72 -12.90 -4.34 -6.38
N SER A 73 -13.26 -4.57 -5.11
CA SER A 73 -14.56 -5.12 -4.69
C SER A 73 -15.75 -4.54 -5.46
N PRO A 74 -16.64 -5.38 -6.03
CA PRO A 74 -17.85 -4.91 -6.70
C PRO A 74 -18.91 -4.41 -5.72
N SER A 75 -18.84 -4.78 -4.43
CA SER A 75 -19.86 -4.45 -3.44
C SER A 75 -19.34 -4.42 -2.00
N LEU A 76 -20.11 -3.83 -1.08
CA LEU A 76 -19.83 -3.88 0.36
C LEU A 76 -19.97 -5.30 0.93
N GLU A 77 -20.86 -6.11 0.35
CA GLU A 77 -21.05 -7.51 0.74
C GLU A 77 -19.80 -8.33 0.43
N THR A 78 -19.27 -8.18 -0.78
CA THR A 78 -18.00 -8.80 -1.20
C THR A 78 -16.83 -8.34 -0.31
N GLN A 79 -16.80 -7.05 0.07
CA GLN A 79 -15.77 -6.53 0.99
C GLN A 79 -15.88 -7.15 2.38
N GLY A 80 -17.10 -7.30 2.91
CA GLY A 80 -17.35 -7.97 4.19
C GLY A 80 -16.93 -9.44 4.17
N ALA A 81 -17.22 -10.17 3.09
CA ALA A 81 -16.81 -11.56 2.90
C ALA A 81 -15.28 -11.69 2.81
N PHE A 82 -14.60 -10.77 2.11
CA PHE A 82 -13.14 -10.69 2.09
C PHE A 82 -12.56 -10.47 3.50
N ASP A 83 -13.09 -9.52 4.26
CA ASP A 83 -12.62 -9.23 5.61
C ASP A 83 -12.75 -10.44 6.55
N GLU A 84 -13.81 -11.23 6.40
CA GLU A 84 -14.00 -12.50 7.12
C GLU A 84 -12.99 -13.57 6.67
N ALA A 85 -12.88 -13.81 5.36
CA ALA A 85 -11.92 -14.76 4.80
C ALA A 85 -10.47 -14.44 5.22
N ARG A 86 -10.08 -13.16 5.19
CA ARG A 86 -8.75 -12.71 5.63
C ARG A 86 -8.50 -13.03 7.10
N LYS A 87 -9.49 -12.85 7.99
CA LYS A 87 -9.36 -13.22 9.41
C LYS A 87 -9.15 -14.72 9.58
N LEU A 88 -9.88 -15.54 8.83
CA LEU A 88 -9.72 -17.00 8.83
C LEU A 88 -8.31 -17.41 8.41
N TYR A 89 -7.81 -16.86 7.30
CA TYR A 89 -6.48 -17.16 6.78
C TYR A 89 -5.37 -16.74 7.75
N LEU A 90 -5.44 -15.52 8.28
CA LEU A 90 -4.44 -15.02 9.24
C LEU A 90 -4.40 -15.88 10.51
N LYS A 91 -5.56 -16.32 11.00
CA LYS A 91 -5.64 -17.25 12.14
C LYS A 91 -5.00 -18.60 11.81
N ALA A 92 -5.29 -19.17 10.64
CA ALA A 92 -4.70 -20.44 10.22
C ALA A 92 -3.17 -20.34 10.05
N SER A 93 -2.68 -19.29 9.38
CA SER A 93 -1.26 -19.03 9.18
C SER A 93 -0.49 -18.87 10.50
N ALA A 94 -1.07 -18.17 11.49
CA ALA A 94 -0.48 -18.07 12.82
C ALA A 94 -0.32 -19.44 13.51
N LEU A 95 -1.32 -20.32 13.38
CA LEU A 95 -1.27 -21.69 13.93
C LEU A 95 -0.21 -22.54 13.21
N TRP A 96 -0.07 -22.41 11.90
CA TRP A 96 0.96 -23.11 11.12
C TRP A 96 2.37 -22.78 11.58
N VAL A 97 2.64 -21.49 11.79
CA VAL A 97 3.95 -21.00 12.23
C VAL A 97 4.22 -21.37 13.70
N ALA A 98 3.18 -21.51 14.54
CA ALA A 98 3.34 -21.90 15.93
C ALA A 98 3.66 -23.40 16.14
N ASP A 99 3.51 -24.24 15.10
CA ASP A 99 3.75 -25.68 15.20
C ASP A 99 5.25 -26.03 15.23
N GLU A 100 5.76 -26.29 16.43
CA GLU A 100 7.14 -26.69 16.67
C GLU A 100 7.53 -28.01 15.98
N SER A 101 6.58 -28.93 15.80
CA SER A 101 6.86 -30.21 15.16
C SER A 101 7.28 -30.01 13.71
N PHE A 102 6.63 -29.06 13.03
CA PHE A 102 6.96 -28.72 11.66
C PHE A 102 8.34 -28.04 11.56
N PHE A 103 8.65 -27.14 12.49
CA PHE A 103 9.98 -26.52 12.58
C PHE A 103 11.10 -27.58 12.66
N ARG A 104 10.94 -28.61 13.49
CA ARG A 104 11.94 -29.69 13.64
C ARG A 104 12.17 -30.46 12.33
N LEU A 105 11.13 -30.64 11.51
CA LEU A 105 11.28 -31.26 10.19
C LEU A 105 12.04 -30.36 9.21
N LEU A 106 11.79 -29.05 9.25
CA LEU A 106 12.51 -28.07 8.43
C LEU A 106 14.00 -28.01 8.79
N GLU A 107 14.30 -27.99 10.09
CA GLU A 107 15.68 -27.96 10.60
C GLU A 107 16.43 -29.23 10.20
N ALA A 108 15.84 -30.40 10.42
CA ALA A 108 16.43 -31.67 10.02
C ALA A 108 16.65 -31.77 8.49
N ALA A 109 15.71 -31.26 7.69
CA ALA A 109 15.88 -31.22 6.23
C ALA A 109 17.04 -30.30 5.79
N ARG A 110 17.33 -29.23 6.55
CA ARG A 110 18.39 -28.26 6.25
C ARG A 110 19.80 -28.76 6.60
N GLU A 111 19.92 -29.62 7.61
CA GLU A 111 21.19 -30.19 8.09
C GLU A 111 21.70 -31.36 7.24
N LYS A 112 20.82 -31.94 6.42
CA LYS A 112 21.15 -33.10 5.59
C LYS A 112 22.05 -32.78 4.39
N PRO A 113 22.92 -33.72 3.96
CA PRO A 113 23.74 -33.56 2.76
C PRO A 113 22.94 -33.21 1.49
N GLU A 114 21.73 -33.76 1.36
CA GLU A 114 20.81 -33.52 0.25
C GLU A 114 20.47 -32.04 0.07
N PHE A 115 20.47 -31.24 1.15
CA PHE A 115 20.27 -29.79 1.06
C PHE A 115 21.34 -29.12 0.19
N GLN A 116 22.60 -29.56 0.29
CA GLN A 116 23.69 -28.97 -0.48
C GLN A 116 23.56 -29.23 -1.99
N ALA A 117 22.88 -30.31 -2.36
CA ALA A 117 22.62 -30.67 -3.75
C ALA A 117 21.42 -29.93 -4.37
N LEU A 118 20.61 -29.23 -3.57
CA LEU A 118 19.46 -28.46 -4.08
C LEU A 118 19.91 -27.26 -4.94
N ASP A 119 19.05 -26.88 -5.87
CA ASP A 119 19.16 -25.64 -6.63
C ASP A 119 19.00 -24.40 -5.71
N ALA A 120 19.34 -23.23 -6.23
CA ALA A 120 19.35 -21.99 -5.45
C ALA A 120 17.95 -21.56 -4.96
N GLU A 121 16.90 -21.80 -5.75
CA GLU A 121 15.53 -21.41 -5.41
C GLU A 121 14.98 -22.31 -4.30
N SER A 122 15.16 -23.62 -4.43
CA SER A 122 14.78 -24.60 -3.39
C SER A 122 15.50 -24.34 -2.06
N LYS A 123 16.80 -24.00 -2.10
CA LYS A 123 17.55 -23.61 -0.89
C LYS A 123 16.97 -22.36 -0.25
N HIS A 124 16.73 -21.32 -1.06
CA HIS A 124 16.18 -20.06 -0.59
C HIS A 124 14.80 -20.26 0.06
N TRP A 125 13.95 -21.10 -0.53
CA TRP A 125 12.63 -21.38 0.02
C TRP A 125 12.70 -22.01 1.41
N LEU A 126 13.50 -23.06 1.59
CA LEU A 126 13.65 -23.71 2.90
C LEU A 126 14.23 -22.74 3.94
N GLU A 127 15.22 -21.94 3.56
CA GLU A 127 15.82 -20.95 4.47
C GLU A 127 14.86 -19.82 4.83
N LYS A 128 14.01 -19.39 3.89
CA LYS A 128 12.94 -18.42 4.13
C LYS A 128 11.91 -18.97 5.13
N GLU A 129 11.44 -20.20 4.96
CA GLU A 129 10.53 -20.86 5.91
C GLU A 129 11.16 -20.98 7.30
N LEU A 130 12.41 -21.45 7.39
CA LEU A 130 13.14 -21.51 8.66
C LEU A 130 13.28 -20.13 9.34
N LEU A 131 13.47 -19.07 8.55
CA LEU A 131 13.53 -17.71 9.07
C LEU A 131 12.18 -17.25 9.63
N GLU A 132 11.06 -17.61 9.00
CA GLU A 132 9.72 -17.34 9.53
C GLU A 132 9.53 -17.99 10.91
N TYR A 133 9.86 -19.28 11.05
CA TYR A 133 9.78 -19.99 12.33
C TYR A 133 10.74 -19.43 13.39
N ARG A 134 11.99 -19.07 13.03
CA ARG A 134 12.93 -18.43 13.97
C ARG A 134 12.41 -17.08 14.46
N HIS A 135 11.78 -16.30 13.60
CA HIS A 135 11.15 -15.03 13.99
C HIS A 135 9.89 -15.25 14.86
N ALA A 136 9.29 -16.43 14.82
CA ALA A 136 8.26 -16.84 15.77
C ALA A 136 8.82 -17.43 17.07
N GLY A 137 10.15 -17.55 17.20
CA GLY A 137 10.85 -17.98 18.41
C GLY A 137 11.34 -19.42 18.42
N HIS A 138 11.03 -20.20 17.38
CA HIS A 138 11.46 -21.59 17.28
C HIS A 138 12.98 -21.70 17.11
N GLY A 139 13.58 -22.71 17.75
CA GLY A 139 15.04 -22.92 17.78
C GLY A 139 15.82 -21.92 18.66
N ILE A 140 15.15 -20.92 19.25
CA ILE A 140 15.77 -19.91 20.13
C ILE A 140 15.22 -20.00 21.55
N LEU A 141 13.91 -20.20 21.69
CA LEU A 141 13.20 -20.19 22.96
C LEU A 141 12.79 -21.61 23.39
N GLY A 142 12.78 -21.86 24.71
CA GLY A 142 12.15 -23.05 25.26
C GLY A 142 10.62 -22.98 25.19
N HIS A 143 9.92 -24.12 25.39
CA HIS A 143 8.46 -24.20 25.23
C HIS A 143 7.67 -23.12 26.01
N VAL A 144 7.98 -22.92 27.29
CA VAL A 144 7.31 -21.91 28.13
C VAL A 144 7.61 -20.49 27.65
N GLU A 145 8.86 -20.19 27.32
CA GLU A 145 9.25 -18.86 26.82
C GLU A 145 8.63 -18.56 25.45
N LEU A 146 8.48 -19.58 24.61
CA LEU A 146 7.86 -19.50 23.30
C LEU A 146 6.36 -19.17 23.41
N GLU A 147 5.63 -19.83 24.29
CA GLU A 147 4.21 -19.53 24.53
C GLU A 147 4.02 -18.09 25.02
N GLU A 148 4.83 -17.64 25.98
CA GLU A 148 4.79 -16.27 26.45
C GLU A 148 5.20 -15.26 25.36
N TYR A 149 6.19 -15.60 24.52
CA TYR A 149 6.60 -14.79 23.38
C TYR A 149 5.45 -14.61 22.38
N GLN A 150 4.78 -15.70 21.98
CA GLN A 150 3.65 -15.68 21.08
C GLN A 150 2.47 -14.88 21.67
N LYS A 151 2.14 -15.08 22.94
CA LYS A 151 1.11 -14.29 23.64
C LYS A 151 1.41 -12.79 23.59
N ARG A 152 2.66 -12.40 23.88
CA ARG A 152 3.08 -10.99 23.85
C ARG A 152 3.02 -10.40 22.43
N ASN A 153 3.28 -11.19 21.39
CA ASN A 153 3.07 -10.76 20.00
C ASN A 153 1.58 -10.53 19.66
N MET A 154 0.67 -11.36 20.19
CA MET A 154 -0.77 -11.13 20.04
C MET A 154 -1.22 -9.84 20.73
N GLU A 155 -0.69 -9.54 21.91
CA GLU A 155 -0.94 -8.27 22.61
C GLU A 155 -0.45 -7.05 21.80
N ILE A 156 0.70 -7.16 21.11
CA ILE A 156 1.19 -6.12 20.20
C ILE A 156 0.23 -5.95 19.01
N ALA A 157 -0.19 -7.05 18.38
CA ALA A 157 -1.11 -7.00 17.24
C ALA A 157 -2.46 -6.35 17.59
N GLU A 158 -2.94 -6.57 18.81
CA GLU A 158 -4.15 -5.93 19.33
C GLU A 158 -3.99 -4.41 19.51
N LEU A 159 -2.87 -3.96 20.07
CA LEU A 159 -2.54 -2.53 20.18
C LEU A 159 -2.43 -1.88 18.79
N GLU A 160 -1.81 -2.56 17.83
CA GLU A 160 -1.72 -2.10 16.45
C GLU A 160 -3.11 -2.00 15.80
N ARG A 161 -3.99 -2.97 16.06
CA ARG A 161 -5.38 -2.95 15.59
C ARG A 161 -6.14 -1.77 16.16
N GLU A 162 -6.04 -1.51 17.45
CA GLU A 162 -6.67 -0.36 18.10
C GLU A 162 -6.16 0.96 17.51
N PHE A 163 -4.84 1.09 17.34
CA PHE A 163 -4.20 2.26 16.72
C PHE A 163 -4.75 2.54 15.31
N GLN A 164 -4.88 1.49 14.48
CA GLN A 164 -5.46 1.59 13.13
C GLN A 164 -6.95 1.91 13.14
N GLN A 165 -7.71 1.39 14.11
CA GLN A 165 -9.14 1.70 14.25
C GLN A 165 -9.37 3.16 14.62
N ASN A 166 -8.55 3.72 15.49
CA ASN A 166 -8.61 5.15 15.83
C ASN A 166 -8.31 6.03 14.60
N LEU A 167 -7.32 5.64 13.78
CA LEU A 167 -7.06 6.31 12.49
C LEU A 167 -8.25 6.23 11.54
N ALA A 168 -8.85 5.03 11.38
CA ALA A 168 -9.96 4.82 10.46
C ALA A 168 -11.25 5.55 10.88
N ARG A 169 -11.46 5.75 12.18
CA ARG A 169 -12.61 6.47 12.75
C ARG A 169 -12.40 7.98 12.84
N GLU A 170 -11.21 8.48 12.49
CA GLU A 170 -10.89 9.90 12.54
C GLU A 170 -11.81 10.69 11.59
N ALA A 171 -12.70 11.49 12.16
CA ALA A 171 -13.65 12.35 11.44
C ALA A 171 -13.62 13.79 11.99
N GLY A 172 -12.48 14.18 12.55
CA GLY A 172 -12.20 15.47 13.12
C GLY A 172 -12.02 16.56 12.06
N GLY A 173 -11.92 17.79 12.56
CA GLY A 173 -11.79 18.98 11.74
C GLY A 173 -11.95 20.24 12.56
N VAL A 174 -11.82 21.38 11.89
CA VAL A 174 -11.80 22.69 12.52
C VAL A 174 -12.89 23.57 11.91
N TRP A 175 -13.62 24.30 12.76
CA TRP A 175 -14.58 25.29 12.32
C TRP A 175 -13.88 26.62 12.02
N PHE A 176 -14.01 27.10 10.79
CA PHE A 176 -13.52 28.42 10.37
C PHE A 176 -14.67 29.25 9.80
N THR A 177 -14.63 30.55 10.07
CA THR A 177 -15.49 31.53 9.39
C THR A 177 -15.10 31.68 7.92
N LEU A 178 -16.01 32.14 7.07
CA LEU A 178 -15.70 32.45 5.66
C LEU A 178 -14.62 33.54 5.54
N GLU A 179 -14.56 34.48 6.48
CA GLU A 179 -13.48 35.46 6.57
C GLU A 179 -12.11 34.78 6.79
N GLU A 180 -12.01 33.85 7.75
CA GLU A 180 -10.80 33.07 8.00
C GLU A 180 -10.38 32.22 6.79
N LEU A 181 -11.35 31.79 5.97
CA LEU A 181 -11.15 30.96 4.77
C LEU A 181 -10.95 31.78 3.48
N ASN A 182 -10.73 33.10 3.59
CA ASN A 182 -10.42 33.94 2.43
C ASN A 182 -9.25 33.35 1.62
N GLY A 183 -9.45 33.19 0.31
CA GLY A 183 -8.48 32.63 -0.64
C GLY A 183 -8.72 31.16 -1.00
N VAL A 184 -9.50 30.43 -0.20
CA VAL A 184 -9.90 29.04 -0.50
C VAL A 184 -10.91 29.04 -1.67
N PRO A 185 -10.70 28.20 -2.71
CA PRO A 185 -11.61 28.11 -3.86
C PRO A 185 -13.05 27.74 -3.47
N GLY A 186 -14.03 28.30 -4.18
CA GLY A 186 -15.45 28.11 -3.86
C GLY A 186 -15.95 26.68 -4.03
N ASP A 187 -15.37 25.92 -4.96
CA ASP A 187 -15.61 24.50 -5.16
C ASP A 187 -15.12 23.64 -3.99
N GLU A 188 -14.03 24.02 -3.31
CA GLU A 188 -13.63 23.39 -2.05
C GLU A 188 -14.60 23.71 -0.91
N LEU A 189 -14.97 24.99 -0.77
CA LEU A 189 -15.92 25.44 0.26
C LEU A 189 -17.29 24.76 0.14
N ALA A 190 -17.72 24.45 -1.09
CA ALA A 190 -18.98 23.78 -1.36
C ALA A 190 -19.02 22.32 -0.86
N LYS A 191 -17.86 21.67 -0.71
CA LYS A 191 -17.75 20.30 -0.20
C LYS A 191 -17.95 20.23 1.32
N TRP A 192 -17.79 21.35 2.03
CA TRP A 192 -17.76 21.38 3.49
C TRP A 192 -19.10 21.77 4.08
N ARG A 193 -19.50 21.05 5.14
CA ARG A 193 -20.77 21.29 5.84
C ARG A 193 -20.76 22.65 6.56
N ASP A 194 -21.90 23.31 6.54
CA ASP A 194 -22.17 24.53 7.30
C ASP A 194 -22.48 24.23 8.77
N SER A 195 -22.34 25.26 9.62
CA SER A 195 -22.74 25.20 11.03
C SER A 195 -24.26 25.08 11.15
N PRO A 196 -24.80 24.15 11.96
CA PRO A 196 -26.24 23.98 12.15
C PRO A 196 -26.95 25.22 12.69
N ALA A 197 -26.24 26.07 13.45
CA ALA A 197 -26.80 27.26 14.11
C ALA A 197 -26.98 28.47 13.18
N GLU A 198 -26.57 28.36 11.90
CA GLU A 198 -26.33 29.53 11.04
C GLU A 198 -27.18 29.56 9.77
N ALA A 199 -28.12 28.61 9.60
CA ALA A 199 -29.09 28.60 8.50
C ALA A 199 -30.05 29.81 8.49
N ASN A 200 -30.10 30.58 9.59
CA ASN A 200 -30.98 31.74 9.77
C ASN A 200 -30.22 33.10 9.82
N LEU A 201 -28.95 33.16 9.44
CA LEU A 201 -28.21 34.43 9.41
C LEU A 201 -28.64 35.31 8.21
N THR A 202 -28.90 36.59 8.45
CA THR A 202 -29.21 37.59 7.41
C THR A 202 -27.98 37.87 6.52
N ASN A 203 -28.21 38.41 5.32
CA ASN A 203 -27.15 38.73 4.32
C ASN A 203 -25.99 39.56 4.90
N GLU A 204 -26.22 40.39 5.92
CA GLU A 204 -25.20 41.24 6.55
C GLU A 204 -24.16 40.48 7.39
N LYS A 205 -24.47 39.26 7.86
CA LYS A 205 -23.56 38.42 8.66
C LYS A 205 -22.99 37.23 7.89
N HIS A 206 -23.08 37.27 6.56
CA HIS A 206 -22.65 36.16 5.69
C HIS A 206 -21.19 35.74 5.93
N GLN A 207 -20.27 36.69 6.20
CA GLN A 207 -18.85 36.40 6.44
C GLN A 207 -18.58 35.69 7.78
N GLN A 208 -19.51 35.77 8.74
CA GLN A 208 -19.42 35.08 10.03
C GLN A 208 -19.88 33.62 9.95
N ARG A 209 -20.42 33.20 8.80
CA ARG A 209 -20.80 31.81 8.57
C ARG A 209 -19.59 30.90 8.69
N LYS A 210 -19.75 29.77 9.36
CA LYS A 210 -18.70 28.80 9.62
C LYS A 210 -18.85 27.55 8.76
N LYS A 211 -17.72 27.10 8.24
CA LYS A 211 -17.54 25.83 7.56
C LYS A 211 -16.72 24.89 8.43
N PHE A 212 -17.12 23.62 8.47
CA PHE A 212 -16.33 22.57 9.10
C PHE A 212 -15.31 22.05 8.10
N VAL A 213 -14.04 22.37 8.30
CA VAL A 213 -12.95 21.88 7.46
C VAL A 213 -12.45 20.55 8.04
N PRO A 214 -12.65 19.42 7.35
CA PRO A 214 -12.16 18.13 7.83
C PRO A 214 -10.64 18.04 7.74
N PHE A 215 -10.02 17.27 8.62
CA PHE A 215 -8.60 16.92 8.47
C PHE A 215 -8.34 16.02 7.25
N ALA A 216 -9.29 15.11 6.97
CA ALA A 216 -9.27 14.21 5.84
C ALA A 216 -9.79 14.85 4.55
N ASN A 217 -9.83 14.07 3.46
CA ASN A 217 -10.44 14.42 2.17
C ASN A 217 -9.95 15.76 1.57
N GLY A 218 -8.68 16.09 1.79
CA GLY A 218 -8.06 17.30 1.22
C GLY A 218 -8.38 18.61 1.96
N GLY A 219 -9.15 18.58 3.06
CA GLY A 219 -9.50 19.80 3.80
C GLY A 219 -8.30 20.56 4.36
N THR A 220 -7.39 19.87 5.07
CA THR A 220 -6.10 20.46 5.51
C THR A 220 -5.33 21.03 4.32
N LEU A 221 -5.20 20.25 3.24
CA LEU A 221 -4.42 20.65 2.08
C LEU A 221 -4.98 21.91 1.43
N ALA A 222 -6.30 22.01 1.28
CA ALA A 222 -6.97 23.19 0.72
C ALA A 222 -6.67 24.44 1.56
N VAL A 223 -6.78 24.37 2.89
CA VAL A 223 -6.49 25.50 3.77
C VAL A 223 -5.02 25.90 3.73
N LEU A 224 -4.09 24.94 3.86
CA LEU A 224 -2.64 25.23 3.86
C LEU A 224 -2.14 25.78 2.53
N THR A 225 -2.80 25.41 1.42
CA THR A 225 -2.43 25.84 0.07
C THR A 225 -3.07 27.19 -0.28
N HIS A 226 -4.31 27.44 0.15
CA HIS A 226 -5.11 28.54 -0.39
C HIS A 226 -5.47 29.66 0.58
N ALA A 227 -5.65 29.38 1.88
CA ALA A 227 -6.08 30.41 2.82
C ALA A 227 -5.03 31.53 2.91
N HIS A 228 -5.45 32.77 2.72
CA HIS A 228 -4.58 33.94 2.74
C HIS A 228 -4.04 34.26 4.14
N SER A 229 -4.84 34.01 5.19
CA SER A 229 -4.47 34.27 6.59
C SER A 229 -3.42 33.27 7.10
N PRO A 230 -2.22 33.73 7.53
CA PRO A 230 -1.22 32.86 8.15
C PRO A 230 -1.72 32.21 9.45
N GLN A 231 -2.61 32.89 10.19
CA GLN A 231 -3.17 32.35 11.44
C GLN A 231 -4.14 31.21 11.17
N THR A 232 -4.96 31.30 10.11
CA THR A 232 -5.82 30.19 9.67
C THR A 232 -4.98 28.97 9.29
N ARG A 233 -3.91 29.16 8.49
CA ARG A 233 -2.98 28.09 8.12
C ARG A 233 -2.30 27.47 9.35
N LYS A 234 -1.80 28.30 10.27
CA LYS A 234 -1.16 27.84 11.52
C LYS A 234 -2.11 27.03 12.39
N ARG A 235 -3.33 27.51 12.61
CA ARG A 235 -4.36 26.82 13.40
C ARG A 235 -4.70 25.48 12.77
N MET A 236 -4.96 25.43 11.46
CA MET A 236 -5.25 24.17 10.76
C MET A 236 -4.09 23.19 10.88
N PHE A 237 -2.85 23.65 10.66
CA PHE A 237 -1.65 22.81 10.77
C PHE A 237 -1.50 22.19 12.16
N LEU A 238 -1.63 23.00 13.22
CA LEU A 238 -1.45 22.52 14.60
C LEU A 238 -2.55 21.55 15.01
N GLU A 239 -3.81 21.86 14.72
CA GLU A 239 -4.95 20.99 15.06
C GLU A 239 -4.84 19.64 14.33
N ASP A 240 -4.44 19.63 13.05
CA ASP A 240 -4.24 18.38 12.29
C ASP A 240 -3.05 17.55 12.79
N ASN A 241 -1.98 18.19 13.27
CA ASN A 241 -0.79 17.48 13.80
C ASN A 241 -0.96 16.98 15.24
N VAL A 242 -1.96 17.49 15.98
CA VAL A 242 -2.21 17.14 17.39
C VAL A 242 -3.43 16.21 17.54
N LYS A 243 -4.07 15.83 16.43
CA LYS A 243 -5.20 14.89 16.43
C LYS A 243 -4.77 13.49 16.91
N LEU A 244 -5.76 12.70 17.34
CA LEU A 244 -5.58 11.31 17.80
C LEU A 244 -4.60 11.17 18.97
N LYS A 245 -4.77 11.98 20.02
CA LYS A 245 -3.92 11.91 21.23
C LYS A 245 -3.99 10.54 21.91
N GLU A 246 -5.10 9.83 21.77
CA GLU A 246 -5.32 8.46 22.22
C GLU A 246 -4.33 7.46 21.61
N ASN A 247 -3.78 7.75 20.42
CA ASN A 247 -2.80 6.88 19.76
C ASN A 247 -1.38 7.02 20.31
N MET A 248 -1.07 8.09 21.05
CA MET A 248 0.25 8.31 21.64
C MET A 248 0.64 7.22 22.66
N PRO A 249 -0.17 6.91 23.70
CA PRO A 249 0.17 5.82 24.64
C PRO A 249 0.22 4.44 23.96
N LEU A 250 -0.66 4.17 22.98
CA LEU A 250 -0.62 2.92 22.21
C LEU A 250 0.72 2.77 21.48
N PHE A 251 1.18 3.83 20.82
CA PHE A 251 2.45 3.83 20.09
C PHE A 251 3.65 3.60 21.01
N GLU A 252 3.69 4.27 22.17
CA GLU A 252 4.74 4.09 23.18
C GLU A 252 4.80 2.63 23.68
N ASP A 253 3.65 2.04 23.98
CA ASP A 253 3.56 0.66 24.44
C ASP A 253 3.96 -0.33 23.35
N ILE A 254 3.56 -0.11 22.09
CA ILE A 254 3.99 -0.91 20.94
C ILE A 254 5.52 -0.89 20.82
N ILE A 255 6.16 0.28 20.89
CA ILE A 255 7.63 0.40 20.80
C ILE A 255 8.31 -0.36 21.94
N ARG A 256 7.85 -0.15 23.17
CA ARG A 256 8.41 -0.80 24.37
C ARG A 256 8.30 -2.33 24.28
N ARG A 257 7.14 -2.83 23.85
CA ARG A 257 6.88 -4.27 23.70
C ARG A 257 7.71 -4.87 22.57
N ARG A 258 7.78 -4.21 21.41
CA ARG A 258 8.64 -4.63 20.27
C ARG A 258 10.12 -4.70 20.65
N ALA A 259 10.62 -3.74 21.42
CA ALA A 259 11.99 -3.76 21.91
C ALA A 259 12.27 -4.97 22.82
N ARG A 260 11.37 -5.27 23.76
CA ARG A 260 11.46 -6.46 24.63
C ARG A 260 11.40 -7.76 23.83
N GLN A 261 10.50 -7.87 22.87
CA GLN A 261 10.38 -9.06 22.01
C GLN A 261 11.65 -9.32 21.21
N ALA A 262 12.29 -8.28 20.66
CA ALA A 262 13.57 -8.43 19.96
C ALA A 262 14.68 -8.96 20.88
N GLN A 263 14.76 -8.46 22.11
CA GLN A 263 15.74 -8.91 23.11
C GLN A 263 15.52 -10.38 23.52
N VAL A 264 14.25 -10.82 23.65
CA VAL A 264 13.91 -12.22 23.92
C VAL A 264 14.50 -13.13 22.84
N LEU A 265 14.37 -12.73 21.57
CA LEU A 265 14.98 -13.43 20.43
C LEU A 265 16.48 -13.16 20.24
N LYS A 266 17.15 -12.50 21.19
CA LYS A 266 18.58 -12.16 21.15
C LYS A 266 19.00 -11.16 20.07
N TYR A 267 18.06 -10.38 19.53
CA TYR A 267 18.37 -9.27 18.63
C TYR A 267 18.63 -7.98 19.44
N PRO A 268 19.56 -7.11 19.00
CA PRO A 268 19.89 -5.87 19.72
C PRO A 268 18.77 -4.82 19.64
N SER A 269 17.89 -4.91 18.65
CA SER A 269 16.74 -4.02 18.49
C SER A 269 15.65 -4.64 17.61
N HIS A 270 14.43 -4.10 17.66
CA HIS A 270 13.37 -4.50 16.74
C HIS A 270 13.75 -4.24 15.27
N ALA A 271 14.51 -3.18 14.98
CA ALA A 271 15.00 -2.91 13.63
C ALA A 271 15.94 -4.01 13.14
N ALA A 272 16.85 -4.52 13.99
CA ALA A 272 17.74 -5.63 13.65
C ALA A 272 16.97 -6.93 13.40
N LEU A 273 15.89 -7.18 14.15
CA LEU A 273 14.99 -8.31 13.88
C LEU A 273 14.30 -8.17 12.50
N ARG A 274 13.77 -6.99 12.18
CA ARG A 274 13.01 -6.77 10.94
C ARG A 274 13.90 -6.71 9.69
N ILE A 275 15.15 -6.25 9.81
CA ILE A 275 16.03 -6.04 8.66
C ILE A 275 16.57 -7.35 8.06
N GLU A 276 16.59 -8.44 8.82
CA GLU A 276 17.09 -9.74 8.37
C GLU A 276 16.36 -10.26 7.10
N ARG A 277 15.06 -9.96 7.00
CA ARG A 277 14.22 -10.30 5.83
C ARG A 277 14.38 -9.34 4.65
N ARG A 278 15.08 -8.21 4.81
CA ARG A 278 15.23 -7.18 3.78
C ARG A 278 16.49 -7.43 2.95
N MET A 279 16.62 -6.76 1.81
CA MET A 279 17.83 -6.80 0.99
C MET A 279 19.03 -6.23 1.75
N VAL A 280 18.82 -5.07 2.39
CA VAL A 280 19.79 -4.49 3.32
C VAL A 280 19.82 -5.36 4.57
N LYS A 281 21.01 -5.77 5.02
CA LYS A 281 21.17 -6.75 6.12
C LYS A 281 21.58 -6.16 7.46
N THR A 282 21.93 -4.87 7.53
CA THR A 282 22.40 -4.26 8.79
C THR A 282 21.77 -2.89 9.06
N THR A 283 21.53 -2.60 10.33
CA THR A 283 21.01 -1.29 10.75
C THR A 283 22.01 -0.18 10.54
N GLU A 284 23.30 -0.50 10.56
CA GLU A 284 24.43 0.41 10.35
C GLU A 284 24.43 0.93 8.92
N TRP A 285 24.20 0.04 7.94
CA TRP A 285 24.06 0.44 6.55
C TRP A 285 22.90 1.42 6.36
N VAL A 286 21.73 1.17 6.97
CA VAL A 286 20.58 2.08 6.87
C VAL A 286 20.90 3.45 7.47
N LYS A 287 21.53 3.48 8.66
CA LYS A 287 21.92 4.74 9.30
C LYS A 287 22.90 5.53 8.44
N GLU A 288 23.88 4.85 7.85
CA GLU A 288 24.88 5.46 6.99
C GLU A 288 24.27 6.00 5.69
N PHE A 289 23.41 5.20 5.05
CA PHE A 289 22.66 5.62 3.87
C PHE A 289 21.82 6.88 4.14
N LEU A 290 21.05 6.90 5.23
CA LEU A 290 20.26 8.09 5.61
C LEU A 290 21.14 9.30 5.94
N ARG A 291 22.34 9.08 6.51
CA ARG A 291 23.31 10.15 6.78
C ARG A 291 23.85 10.76 5.48
N GLN A 292 24.21 9.93 4.51
CA GLN A 292 24.67 10.38 3.19
C GLN A 292 23.56 11.12 2.44
N LEU A 293 22.35 10.58 2.47
CA LEU A 293 21.18 11.22 1.87
C LEU A 293 20.92 12.59 2.49
N ARG A 294 20.97 12.70 3.83
CA ARG A 294 20.84 13.97 4.55
C ARG A 294 21.94 14.95 4.16
N ALA A 295 23.21 14.51 4.12
CA ALA A 295 24.34 15.36 3.77
C ALA A 295 24.22 15.93 2.35
N THR A 296 23.68 15.14 1.42
CA THR A 296 23.53 15.50 0.01
C THR A 296 22.30 16.37 -0.24
N LEU A 297 21.13 16.00 0.30
CA LEU A 297 19.85 16.66 -0.02
C LEU A 297 19.55 17.90 0.84
N CYS A 298 20.02 17.95 2.10
CA CYS A 298 19.73 19.10 2.96
C CYS A 298 20.27 20.43 2.44
N PRO A 299 21.45 20.53 1.79
CA PRO A 299 21.88 21.75 1.12
C PRO A 299 20.88 22.26 0.08
N TYR A 300 20.37 21.39 -0.80
CA TYR A 300 19.37 21.75 -1.82
C TYR A 300 18.05 22.19 -1.16
N GLY A 301 17.55 21.41 -0.20
CA GLY A 301 16.33 21.76 0.53
C GLY A 301 16.44 23.09 1.30
N ARG A 302 17.61 23.43 1.84
CA ARG A 302 17.85 24.76 2.43
C ARG A 302 17.76 25.88 1.38
N GLY A 303 18.27 25.64 0.17
CA GLY A 303 18.13 26.56 -0.95
C GLY A 303 16.67 26.79 -1.33
N GLU A 304 15.88 25.72 -1.46
CA GLU A 304 14.44 25.80 -1.74
C GLU A 304 13.68 26.58 -0.66
N ILE A 305 13.94 26.27 0.62
CA ILE A 305 13.33 27.00 1.75
C ILE A 305 13.76 28.47 1.75
N ALA A 306 15.00 28.80 1.37
CA ALA A 306 15.46 30.18 1.27
C ALA A 306 14.71 30.97 0.17
N VAL A 307 14.38 30.33 -0.96
CA VAL A 307 13.54 30.93 -2.02
C VAL A 307 12.14 31.24 -1.48
N LEU A 308 11.51 30.26 -0.81
CA LEU A 308 10.19 30.45 -0.21
C LEU A 308 10.21 31.53 0.89
N GLN A 309 11.28 31.56 1.69
CA GLN A 309 11.47 32.56 2.74
C GLN A 309 11.61 33.95 2.14
N ARG A 310 12.38 34.13 1.06
CA ARG A 310 12.50 35.43 0.39
C ARG A 310 11.14 35.93 -0.10
N ARG A 311 10.39 35.08 -0.82
CA ARG A 311 9.05 35.40 -1.30
C ARG A 311 8.11 35.80 -0.15
N ARG A 312 8.17 35.07 0.96
CA ARG A 312 7.41 35.39 2.17
C ARG A 312 7.75 36.75 2.75
N LEU A 313 9.04 37.07 2.91
CA LEU A 313 9.47 38.35 3.46
C LEU A 313 9.01 39.51 2.56
N ASP A 314 9.06 39.32 1.24
CA ASP A 314 8.59 40.31 0.26
C ASP A 314 7.06 40.51 0.36
N ASP A 315 6.27 39.45 0.48
CA ASP A 315 4.81 39.53 0.72
C ASP A 315 4.48 40.23 2.06
N LEU A 316 5.26 39.97 3.13
CA LEU A 316 5.07 40.62 4.43
C LEU A 316 5.41 42.11 4.40
N ARG A 317 6.47 42.50 3.68
CA ARG A 317 6.85 43.90 3.45
C ARG A 317 5.78 44.63 2.66
N ALA A 318 5.25 44.02 1.59
CA ALA A 318 4.20 44.62 0.77
C ALA A 318 2.87 44.84 1.50
N ARG A 319 2.66 44.20 2.66
CA ARG A 319 1.45 44.29 3.49
C ARG A 319 1.65 45.09 4.78
N ASP A 320 2.80 45.74 4.97
CA ASP A 320 3.20 46.42 6.21
C ASP A 320 3.13 45.51 7.47
N GLN A 321 3.31 44.20 7.28
CA GLN A 321 3.26 43.18 8.35
C GLN A 321 4.65 42.67 8.75
N PHE A 322 5.70 43.30 8.22
CA PHE A 322 7.08 42.93 8.51
C PHE A 322 7.49 43.40 9.90
N ARG A 323 7.64 42.47 10.85
CA ARG A 323 8.26 42.72 12.16
C ARG A 323 9.66 42.12 12.15
N ASP A 324 10.68 42.98 12.02
CA ASP A 324 12.10 42.65 11.79
C ASP A 324 12.66 41.46 12.59
N ARG A 325 12.20 41.25 13.83
CA ARG A 325 12.77 40.23 14.74
C ARG A 325 12.11 38.86 14.71
N GLU A 326 10.82 38.74 14.37
CA GLU A 326 10.10 37.44 14.40
C GLU A 326 9.95 36.82 13.01
N ALA A 327 10.05 37.63 11.95
CA ALA A 327 9.84 37.16 10.58
C ALA A 327 11.08 36.50 9.94
N GLY A 328 12.29 36.76 10.46
CA GLY A 328 13.56 36.43 9.81
C GLY A 328 14.23 35.11 10.21
N ASP A 329 13.94 34.56 11.39
CA ASP A 329 14.79 33.51 11.99
C ASP A 329 14.51 32.09 11.45
N SER A 330 13.29 31.79 10.99
CA SER A 330 12.96 30.49 10.42
C SER A 330 11.72 30.53 9.53
N PHE A 331 11.67 29.63 8.54
CA PHE A 331 10.50 29.46 7.67
C PHE A 331 9.43 28.60 8.37
N PRO A 332 8.21 29.11 8.62
CA PRO A 332 7.21 28.32 9.34
C PRO A 332 6.62 27.19 8.48
N PRO A 333 6.46 25.97 9.02
CA PRO A 333 6.04 24.81 8.24
C PRO A 333 4.63 24.95 7.63
N TRP A 334 3.71 25.65 8.32
CA TRP A 334 2.35 25.91 7.85
C TRP A 334 2.27 26.90 6.68
N GLU A 335 3.39 27.51 6.27
CA GLU A 335 3.45 28.42 5.13
C GLU A 335 4.03 27.78 3.87
N LYS A 336 4.61 26.57 3.97
CA LYS A 336 5.28 25.86 2.87
C LYS A 336 4.40 25.76 1.63
N ARG A 337 3.23 25.10 1.76
CA ARG A 337 2.29 24.86 0.65
C ARG A 337 1.81 26.15 -0.02
N TYR A 338 1.51 27.17 0.78
CA TYR A 338 1.03 28.46 0.28
C TYR A 338 2.07 29.13 -0.62
N TYR A 339 3.32 29.22 -0.16
CA TYR A 339 4.40 29.86 -0.92
C TYR A 339 4.92 28.99 -2.07
N GLU A 340 4.93 27.66 -1.94
CA GLU A 340 5.18 26.75 -3.06
C GLU A 340 4.23 27.03 -4.22
N ARG A 341 2.92 27.13 -3.95
CA ARG A 341 1.92 27.47 -4.97
C ARG A 341 2.19 28.84 -5.60
N LEU A 342 2.57 29.84 -4.82
CA LEU A 342 2.85 31.19 -5.35
C LEU A 342 4.09 31.18 -6.26
N VAL A 343 5.17 30.56 -5.81
CA VAL A 343 6.40 30.41 -6.61
C VAL A 343 6.15 29.55 -7.85
N GLN A 344 5.38 28.47 -7.75
CA GLN A 344 4.99 27.65 -8.91
C GLN A 344 4.19 28.43 -9.95
N ARG A 345 3.31 29.35 -9.53
CA ARG A 345 2.57 30.22 -10.45
C ARG A 345 3.47 31.16 -11.23
N GLU A 346 4.64 31.53 -10.70
CA GLU A 346 5.62 32.35 -11.42
C GLU A 346 6.25 31.59 -12.60
N PHE A 347 6.16 30.26 -12.65
CA PHE A 347 6.63 29.44 -13.77
C PHE A 347 5.59 29.27 -14.89
N GLU A 348 4.41 29.91 -14.80
CA GLU A 348 3.35 29.91 -15.84
C GLU A 348 2.89 28.52 -16.33
N VAL A 349 3.08 27.46 -15.54
CA VAL A 349 2.67 26.10 -15.90
C VAL A 349 1.21 25.85 -15.52
N ASP A 350 0.33 25.73 -16.51
CA ASP A 350 -1.07 25.38 -16.33
C ASP A 350 -1.28 23.85 -16.47
N GLN A 351 -1.29 23.16 -15.33
CA GLN A 351 -1.50 21.71 -15.26
C GLN A 351 -2.84 21.25 -15.86
N LEU A 352 -3.88 22.09 -15.80
CA LEU A 352 -5.18 21.75 -16.38
C LEU A 352 -5.09 21.72 -17.90
N LYS A 353 -4.44 22.71 -18.52
CA LYS A 353 -4.19 22.71 -19.97
C LYS A 353 -3.29 21.55 -20.40
N ILE A 354 -2.26 21.22 -19.62
CA ILE A 354 -1.39 20.08 -19.92
C ILE A 354 -2.19 18.77 -19.92
N SER A 355 -3.12 18.58 -18.98
CA SER A 355 -3.93 17.36 -18.90
C SER A 355 -4.77 17.09 -20.16
N GLU A 356 -5.17 18.14 -20.90
CA GLU A 356 -5.92 18.01 -22.16
C GLU A 356 -5.14 17.24 -23.24
N PHE A 357 -3.80 17.21 -23.16
CA PHE A 357 -2.93 16.46 -24.07
C PHE A 357 -2.81 14.97 -23.72
N PHE A 358 -3.30 14.53 -22.56
CA PHE A 358 -3.21 13.15 -22.09
C PHE A 358 -4.58 12.48 -21.91
N PRO A 359 -5.40 12.29 -22.97
CA PRO A 359 -6.63 11.51 -22.87
C PRO A 359 -6.37 10.08 -22.36
N LEU A 360 -7.15 9.62 -21.39
CA LEU A 360 -6.90 8.38 -20.63
C LEU A 360 -6.65 7.16 -21.52
N GLU A 361 -7.59 6.85 -22.42
CA GLU A 361 -7.51 5.66 -23.28
C GLU A 361 -6.30 5.71 -24.23
N ARG A 362 -6.05 6.89 -24.82
CA ARG A 362 -4.92 7.10 -25.73
C ARG A 362 -3.59 7.01 -25.00
N THR A 363 -3.48 7.63 -23.84
CA THR A 363 -2.28 7.59 -23.00
C THR A 363 -1.97 6.17 -22.54
N ALA A 364 -2.97 5.43 -22.03
CA ALA A 364 -2.80 4.05 -21.59
C ALA A 364 -2.37 3.12 -22.75
N THR A 365 -2.99 3.26 -23.92
CA THR A 365 -2.64 2.48 -25.10
C THR A 365 -1.23 2.79 -25.60
N ASN A 366 -0.85 4.08 -25.65
CA ASN A 366 0.50 4.48 -26.06
C ASN A 366 1.57 3.99 -25.07
N MET A 367 1.28 4.01 -23.77
CA MET A 367 2.17 3.46 -22.75
C MET A 367 2.40 1.96 -22.97
N LEU A 368 1.35 1.18 -23.21
CA LEU A 368 1.50 -0.23 -23.58
C LEU A 368 2.35 -0.39 -24.85
N GLY A 369 2.26 0.53 -25.80
CA GLY A 369 3.13 0.59 -26.97
C GLY A 369 4.62 0.78 -26.64
N ILE A 370 4.95 1.60 -25.63
CA ILE A 370 6.34 1.76 -25.16
C ILE A 370 6.85 0.45 -24.57
N PHE A 371 6.07 -0.20 -23.69
CA PHE A 371 6.45 -1.49 -23.11
C PHE A 371 6.50 -2.60 -24.16
N ALA A 372 5.60 -2.59 -25.14
CA ALA A 372 5.59 -3.52 -26.26
C ALA A 372 6.92 -3.44 -27.02
N SER A 373 7.37 -2.23 -27.36
CA SER A 373 8.63 -2.04 -28.07
C SER A 373 9.85 -2.36 -27.21
N LEU A 374 9.86 -1.97 -25.93
CA LEU A 374 11.02 -2.13 -25.05
C LEU A 374 11.24 -3.60 -24.66
N LEU A 375 10.15 -4.29 -24.35
CA LEU A 375 10.18 -5.66 -23.83
C LEU A 375 9.93 -6.71 -24.92
N ASN A 376 9.72 -6.31 -26.18
CA ASN A 376 9.33 -7.18 -27.28
C ASN A 376 8.02 -7.91 -26.99
N LEU A 377 7.04 -7.20 -26.45
CA LEU A 377 5.71 -7.73 -26.14
C LEU A 377 4.65 -7.27 -27.13
N ARG A 378 3.58 -8.03 -27.26
CA ARG A 378 2.33 -7.63 -27.93
C ARG A 378 1.18 -7.71 -26.95
N PHE A 379 0.36 -6.66 -26.90
CA PHE A 379 -0.82 -6.59 -26.05
C PHE A 379 -2.07 -6.63 -26.93
N ASP A 380 -2.79 -7.74 -26.91
CA ASP A 380 -4.04 -7.89 -27.66
C ASP A 380 -5.22 -7.72 -26.70
N SER A 381 -6.09 -6.73 -26.96
CA SER A 381 -7.25 -6.48 -26.12
C SER A 381 -8.27 -7.61 -26.24
N ILE A 382 -8.77 -8.10 -25.11
CA ILE A 382 -9.84 -9.09 -25.06
C ILE A 382 -11.18 -8.34 -25.21
N PRO A 383 -12.02 -8.74 -26.19
CA PRO A 383 -13.31 -8.11 -26.40
C PRO A 383 -14.23 -8.21 -25.18
N SER A 384 -14.99 -7.16 -24.91
CA SER A 384 -15.85 -7.05 -23.73
C SER A 384 -16.93 -8.13 -23.63
N GLU A 385 -17.38 -8.67 -24.76
CA GLU A 385 -18.34 -9.78 -24.82
C GLU A 385 -17.79 -11.09 -24.24
N LYS A 386 -16.47 -11.19 -24.05
CA LYS A 386 -15.81 -12.31 -23.37
C LYS A 386 -15.50 -12.05 -21.90
N LEU A 387 -15.78 -10.83 -21.42
CA LEU A 387 -15.49 -10.39 -20.05
C LEU A 387 -16.77 -10.40 -19.23
N THR A 388 -17.19 -11.60 -18.85
CA THR A 388 -18.35 -11.85 -17.98
C THR A 388 -18.01 -11.61 -16.50
N ARG A 389 -19.03 -11.49 -15.64
CA ARG A 389 -18.85 -11.12 -14.22
C ARG A 389 -18.11 -12.16 -13.37
N ASP A 390 -17.99 -13.38 -13.86
CA ASP A 390 -17.19 -14.46 -13.31
C ASP A 390 -15.70 -14.37 -13.68
N VAL A 391 -15.28 -13.45 -14.56
CA VAL A 391 -13.88 -13.25 -14.94
C VAL A 391 -13.39 -11.82 -14.78
N VAL A 392 -14.32 -10.86 -14.59
CA VAL A 392 -14.03 -9.46 -14.25
C VAL A 392 -14.96 -8.94 -13.14
N TRP A 393 -14.40 -8.21 -12.18
CA TRP A 393 -15.16 -7.63 -11.07
C TRP A 393 -15.94 -6.37 -11.46
N HIS A 394 -15.62 -5.72 -12.58
CA HIS A 394 -16.31 -4.49 -13.01
C HIS A 394 -16.24 -4.26 -14.54
N ASP A 395 -17.28 -3.65 -15.13
CA ASP A 395 -17.41 -3.46 -16.59
C ASP A 395 -16.39 -2.47 -17.19
N THR A 396 -15.79 -1.64 -16.34
CA THR A 396 -14.74 -0.70 -16.75
C THR A 396 -13.37 -1.35 -16.84
N VAL A 397 -13.23 -2.59 -16.36
CA VAL A 397 -11.97 -3.33 -16.42
C VAL A 397 -11.69 -3.67 -17.89
N ARG A 398 -10.44 -3.49 -18.30
CA ARG A 398 -9.93 -3.92 -19.60
C ARG A 398 -8.95 -5.04 -19.38
N VAL A 399 -8.99 -6.06 -20.23
CA VAL A 399 -8.08 -7.20 -20.15
C VAL A 399 -7.32 -7.32 -21.47
N PHE A 400 -6.02 -7.54 -21.38
CA PHE A 400 -5.15 -7.77 -22.53
C PHE A 400 -4.50 -9.15 -22.40
N SER A 401 -4.44 -9.91 -23.50
CA SER A 401 -3.49 -11.03 -23.62
C SER A 401 -2.14 -10.51 -24.05
N VAL A 402 -1.10 -10.91 -23.33
CA VAL A 402 0.28 -10.49 -23.51
C VAL A 402 1.05 -11.63 -24.17
N TRP A 403 1.79 -11.30 -25.22
CA TRP A 403 2.57 -12.26 -26.01
C TRP A 403 4.00 -11.77 -26.16
N ASP A 404 4.96 -12.68 -26.07
CA ASP A 404 6.34 -12.43 -26.45
C ASP A 404 6.43 -12.48 -27.98
N THR A 405 6.92 -11.40 -28.59
CA THR A 405 7.00 -11.29 -30.06
C THR A 405 8.22 -11.99 -30.67
N LYS A 406 9.23 -12.33 -29.87
CA LYS A 406 10.40 -13.10 -30.32
C LYS A 406 10.08 -14.59 -30.36
N GLU A 407 9.41 -15.09 -29.33
CA GLU A 407 9.08 -16.51 -29.20
C GLU A 407 7.68 -16.85 -29.75
N ASP A 408 6.87 -15.84 -30.09
CA ASP A 408 5.43 -15.96 -30.38
C ASP A 408 4.70 -16.75 -29.28
N ALA A 409 5.15 -16.56 -28.03
CA ALA A 409 4.70 -17.32 -26.88
C ALA A 409 3.73 -16.49 -26.04
N PHE A 410 2.67 -17.12 -25.56
CA PHE A 410 1.76 -16.48 -24.62
C PHE A 410 2.48 -16.23 -23.29
N VAL A 411 2.53 -14.98 -22.87
CA VAL A 411 3.14 -14.57 -21.61
C VAL A 411 2.10 -14.52 -20.52
N GLY A 412 0.91 -13.99 -20.74
CA GLY A 412 -0.04 -13.83 -19.64
C GLY A 412 -1.20 -12.91 -19.92
N TYR A 413 -1.97 -12.59 -18.89
CA TYR A 413 -3.00 -11.55 -18.98
C TYR A 413 -2.66 -10.33 -18.14
N LEU A 414 -3.08 -9.17 -18.62
CA LEU A 414 -2.98 -7.88 -17.96
C LEU A 414 -4.37 -7.29 -17.74
N TYR A 415 -4.74 -7.06 -16.48
CA TYR A 415 -6.00 -6.41 -16.10
C TYR A 415 -5.75 -4.94 -15.76
N PHE A 416 -6.49 -4.05 -16.42
CA PHE A 416 -6.47 -2.60 -16.23
C PHE A 416 -7.78 -2.13 -15.61
N ASP A 417 -7.72 -1.73 -14.34
CA ASP A 417 -8.81 -1.08 -13.63
C ASP A 417 -8.39 0.36 -13.29
N LEU A 418 -8.64 1.30 -14.20
CA LEU A 418 -8.08 2.66 -14.10
C LEU A 418 -9.05 3.67 -13.45
N LEU A 419 -10.34 3.40 -13.53
CA LEU A 419 -11.38 4.36 -13.19
C LEU A 419 -11.70 4.30 -11.70
N TRP A 420 -11.85 5.49 -11.11
CA TRP A 420 -12.35 5.64 -9.76
C TRP A 420 -13.81 5.19 -9.69
N ARG A 421 -14.18 4.48 -8.62
CA ARG A 421 -15.58 4.19 -8.25
C ARG A 421 -15.73 4.13 -6.73
N GLU A 422 -16.97 4.22 -6.27
CA GLU A 422 -17.28 4.06 -4.86
C GLU A 422 -16.89 2.65 -4.39
N ASN A 423 -16.38 2.54 -3.16
CA ASN A 423 -15.85 1.29 -2.57
C ASN A 423 -14.60 0.69 -3.24
N LYS A 424 -14.03 1.32 -4.27
CA LYS A 424 -12.70 0.94 -4.81
C LYS A 424 -11.58 1.57 -3.97
N TYR A 425 -10.47 0.86 -3.86
CA TYR A 425 -9.24 1.42 -3.30
C TYR A 425 -8.85 2.74 -3.98
N ARG A 426 -8.51 3.76 -3.16
CA ARG A 426 -8.28 5.14 -3.64
C ARG A 426 -6.86 5.41 -4.15
N GLY A 427 -5.92 4.50 -3.92
CA GLY A 427 -4.54 4.64 -4.37
C GLY A 427 -4.26 3.82 -5.64
N ASN A 428 -2.98 3.80 -6.03
CA ASN A 428 -2.48 2.99 -7.13
C ASN A 428 -1.81 1.73 -6.59
N GLN A 429 -2.08 0.58 -7.19
CA GLN A 429 -1.59 -0.73 -6.81
C GLN A 429 -1.31 -1.59 -8.04
N SER A 430 -0.44 -2.57 -7.88
CA SER A 430 -0.34 -3.70 -8.81
C SER A 430 -0.45 -4.98 -7.99
N VAL A 431 -1.28 -5.89 -8.46
CA VAL A 431 -1.64 -7.13 -7.77
C VAL A 431 -1.34 -8.28 -8.72
N ASN A 432 -0.55 -9.26 -8.29
CA ASN A 432 -0.41 -10.50 -9.03
C ASN A 432 -1.61 -11.38 -8.72
N ILE A 433 -2.43 -11.72 -9.73
CA ILE A 433 -3.59 -12.61 -9.56
C ILE A 433 -3.16 -14.06 -9.71
N GLN A 434 -2.18 -14.36 -10.57
CA GLN A 434 -1.67 -15.72 -10.71
C GLN A 434 -0.20 -15.67 -11.06
N CYS A 435 0.65 -16.23 -10.19
CA CYS A 435 2.07 -16.32 -10.46
C CYS A 435 2.38 -17.51 -11.39
N VAL A 436 3.48 -17.39 -12.14
CA VAL A 436 4.08 -18.53 -12.86
C VAL A 436 4.76 -19.42 -11.85
N PHE A 437 4.69 -20.71 -12.07
CA PHE A 437 5.50 -21.68 -11.35
C PHE A 437 5.85 -22.84 -12.27
N VAL A 438 6.93 -23.54 -11.93
CA VAL A 438 7.31 -24.78 -12.61
C VAL A 438 6.35 -25.88 -12.15
N PRO A 439 5.59 -26.52 -13.04
CA PRO A 439 4.66 -27.58 -12.65
C PRO A 439 5.42 -28.84 -12.25
N SER A 440 4.94 -29.54 -11.22
CA SER A 440 5.31 -30.94 -11.00
C SER A 440 4.64 -31.79 -12.11
N LEU A 441 5.33 -31.95 -13.24
CA LEU A 441 4.94 -32.73 -14.42
C LEU A 441 3.73 -32.16 -15.23
N PHE A 442 4.07 -31.62 -16.41
CA PHE A 442 3.25 -31.46 -17.63
C PHE A 442 2.24 -30.31 -17.83
N HIS A 443 2.03 -29.33 -16.94
CA HIS A 443 1.15 -28.19 -17.28
C HIS A 443 1.67 -26.84 -16.78
N SER A 444 2.46 -26.13 -17.59
CA SER A 444 2.88 -24.74 -17.31
C SER A 444 1.65 -23.83 -17.27
N ARG A 445 1.37 -23.20 -16.13
CA ARG A 445 0.40 -22.11 -16.03
C ARG A 445 1.14 -20.78 -16.16
N TRP A 446 0.73 -19.95 -17.11
CA TRP A 446 1.37 -18.69 -17.45
C TRP A 446 0.91 -17.55 -16.52
N PRO A 447 1.74 -16.52 -16.28
CA PRO A 447 1.45 -15.45 -15.32
C PRO A 447 0.17 -14.66 -15.64
N LEU A 448 -0.44 -14.11 -14.61
CA LEU A 448 -1.40 -13.01 -14.69
C LEU A 448 -1.01 -11.88 -13.75
N LEU A 449 -0.77 -10.71 -14.33
CA LEU A 449 -0.49 -9.48 -13.61
C LEU A 449 -1.72 -8.57 -13.71
N MET A 450 -2.24 -8.07 -12.59
CA MET A 450 -3.18 -6.95 -12.58
C MET A 450 -2.43 -5.68 -12.19
N THR A 451 -2.75 -4.59 -12.88
CA THR A 451 -2.34 -3.25 -12.46
C THR A 451 -3.62 -2.44 -12.20
N ASP A 452 -3.85 -2.10 -10.94
CA ASP A 452 -4.94 -1.28 -10.46
C ASP A 452 -4.45 0.13 -10.17
N THR A 453 -4.41 1.00 -11.17
CA THR A 453 -4.11 2.41 -10.92
C THR A 453 -5.42 3.15 -10.59
N GLY A 454 -5.72 3.36 -9.32
CA GLY A 454 -6.76 4.29 -8.90
C GLY A 454 -6.36 5.74 -9.20
N LEU A 455 -6.72 6.26 -10.39
CA LEU A 455 -6.61 7.68 -10.67
C LEU A 455 -7.64 8.46 -9.86
N SER A 456 -7.20 9.05 -8.74
CA SER A 456 -8.05 9.79 -7.79
C SER A 456 -8.77 11.01 -8.41
N THR A 457 -8.30 11.48 -9.58
CA THR A 457 -8.79 12.66 -10.29
C THR A 457 -9.73 12.34 -11.46
N ALA A 458 -9.81 11.07 -11.90
CA ALA A 458 -10.59 10.66 -13.08
C ALA A 458 -12.12 10.56 -12.83
N ARG A 459 -12.62 11.16 -11.74
CA ARG A 459 -14.03 11.52 -11.66
C ARG A 459 -14.20 12.75 -12.55
N TRP A 460 -14.83 12.58 -13.72
CA TRP A 460 -15.37 13.62 -14.62
C TRP A 460 -14.54 14.12 -15.79
N LYS A 461 -13.23 13.83 -15.90
CA LYS A 461 -12.45 14.21 -17.09
C LYS A 461 -11.64 13.02 -17.56
N GLN A 462 -11.86 12.58 -18.79
CA GLN A 462 -11.15 11.46 -19.44
C GLN A 462 -9.68 11.82 -19.77
N THR A 463 -8.98 12.50 -18.87
CA THR A 463 -7.65 13.11 -19.05
C THR A 463 -6.80 12.87 -17.81
N ILE A 464 -5.51 12.59 -17.98
CA ILE A 464 -4.57 12.29 -16.89
C ILE A 464 -3.74 13.56 -16.57
N PRO A 465 -3.76 14.08 -15.33
CA PRO A 465 -2.81 15.11 -14.88
C PRO A 465 -1.35 14.64 -15.02
N PHE A 466 -0.40 15.53 -15.27
CA PHE A 466 1.01 15.16 -15.47
C PHE A 466 1.62 14.38 -14.28
N ASP A 467 1.27 14.75 -13.04
CA ASP A 467 1.75 14.04 -11.84
C ASP A 467 1.20 12.60 -11.75
N ASP A 468 0.00 12.36 -12.28
CA ASP A 468 -0.63 11.04 -12.33
C ASP A 468 -0.04 10.18 -13.48
N PHE A 469 0.59 10.79 -14.49
CA PHE A 469 1.33 10.07 -15.55
C PHE A 469 2.56 9.32 -15.01
N ASN A 470 3.27 9.90 -14.05
CA ASN A 470 4.44 9.27 -13.39
C ASN A 470 4.07 8.08 -12.50
N VAL A 471 2.77 7.82 -12.31
CA VAL A 471 2.28 6.64 -11.58
C VAL A 471 2.13 5.43 -12.52
N PHE A 472 1.93 5.69 -13.81
CA PHE A 472 1.81 4.66 -14.84
C PHE A 472 3.16 4.03 -15.22
N ILE A 473 4.23 4.82 -15.13
CA ILE A 473 5.62 4.37 -15.23
C ILE A 473 6.28 4.80 -13.92
N PRO A 474 6.46 3.91 -12.92
CA PRO A 474 7.13 4.28 -11.69
C PRO A 474 8.50 4.84 -12.05
N ASN A 475 8.76 6.11 -11.70
CA ASN A 475 10.04 6.75 -11.94
C ASN A 475 11.19 5.84 -11.49
N SER A 476 11.96 5.30 -12.44
CA SER A 476 13.40 5.32 -12.30
C SER A 476 13.80 6.78 -12.46
N ASP A 477 14.28 7.38 -11.36
CA ASP A 477 14.83 8.74 -11.32
C ASP A 477 15.47 9.17 -12.65
N PRO A 478 15.10 10.33 -13.23
CA PRO A 478 15.92 10.98 -14.22
C PRO A 478 16.90 11.92 -13.52
N TYR A 479 17.65 11.45 -12.51
CA TYR A 479 18.87 12.10 -12.00
C TYR A 479 19.84 11.08 -11.38
#